data_AF-A0A529W6P8-F1
#
_entry.id   AF-A0A529W6P8-F1
#
_cell.length_a   1.000
_cell.length_b   1.000
_cell.length_c   1.000
_cell.angle_alpha   90.00
_cell.angle_beta   90.00
_cell.angle_gamma   90.00
#
_symmetry.space_group_name_H-M   'P 1'
#
loop_
_entity.id
_entity.type
_entity.pdbx_description
1 polymer ?
#
loop_
_entity_poly.entity_id
_entity_poly.type
_entity_poly.pdbx_seq_one_letter_code
_entity_poly.pdbx_strand_id
1 'polypeptide(L)' 'MTGEKRFFLDVRQSATGVSWQHRLTERQDMAALAIAQGHGVPDIVARVLAGRGVSAEQAER' A
#
# COMPACT_ATOMS: atom_id res chain seq x y z
N MET A 1 3.42 4.88 22.79
CA MET A 1 2.02 4.86 22.33
C MET A 1 1.94 3.84 21.21
N THR A 2 1.30 2.70 21.45
CA THR A 2 1.10 1.67 20.42
C THR A 2 0.34 2.32 19.27
N GLY A 3 0.97 2.48 18.11
CA GLY A 3 0.35 3.11 16.94
C GLY A 3 -0.99 2.44 16.67
N GLU A 4 -2.04 3.25 16.60
CA GLU A 4 -3.40 2.77 16.36
C GLU A 4 -3.41 1.93 15.07
N LYS A 5 -3.99 0.73 15.10
CA LYS A 5 -4.04 -0.15 13.93
C LYS A 5 -4.85 0.55 12.82
N ARG A 6 -4.17 0.91 11.73
CA ARG A 6 -4.81 1.53 10.56
C ARG A 6 -5.59 0.48 9.79
N PHE A 7 -6.91 0.44 9.99
CA PHE A 7 -7.80 -0.48 9.29
C PHE A 7 -7.99 -0.08 7.83
N PHE A 8 -7.92 -1.05 6.92
CA PHE A 8 -8.19 -0.85 5.51
C PHE A 8 -9.70 -0.95 5.26
N LEU A 9 -10.26 0.07 4.59
CA LEU A 9 -11.71 0.19 4.35
C LEU A 9 -12.55 0.14 5.64
N ASP A 10 -11.97 0.55 6.77
CA ASP A 10 -12.58 0.49 8.11
C ASP A 10 -13.05 -0.92 8.55
N VAL A 11 -12.57 -1.99 7.91
CA VAL A 11 -12.96 -3.36 8.23
C VAL A 11 -12.22 -3.85 9.48
N ARG A 12 -12.87 -3.67 10.63
CA ARG A 12 -12.40 -4.16 11.94
C ARG A 12 -12.55 -5.68 12.09
N GLN A 13 -13.57 -6.27 11.45
CA GLN A 13 -13.83 -7.71 11.46
C GLN A 13 -14.49 -8.12 10.14
N SER A 14 -13.83 -8.97 9.36
CA SER A 14 -14.37 -9.55 8.12
C SER A 14 -15.39 -10.64 8.41
N ALA A 15 -16.07 -11.15 7.37
CA ALA A 15 -16.93 -12.33 7.47
C ALA A 15 -16.23 -13.59 8.02
N THR A 16 -14.90 -13.65 7.92
CA THR A 16 -14.07 -14.74 8.46
C THR A 16 -13.44 -14.40 9.83
N GLY A 17 -13.79 -13.26 10.43
CA GLY A 17 -13.29 -12.85 11.75
C GLY A 17 -11.92 -12.16 11.74
N VAL A 18 -11.41 -11.72 10.59
CA VAL A 18 -10.08 -11.10 10.44
C VAL A 18 -10.20 -9.59 10.23
N SER A 19 -9.34 -8.80 10.87
CA SER A 19 -9.26 -7.36 10.58
C SER A 19 -8.47 -7.08 9.31
N TRP A 20 -8.93 -6.14 8.49
CA TRP A 20 -8.15 -5.71 7.32
C TRP A 20 -7.26 -4.55 7.74
N GLN A 21 -5.96 -4.73 7.55
CA GLN A 21 -4.96 -3.73 7.90
C GLN A 21 -4.41 -3.10 6.63
N HIS A 22 -4.09 -1.80 6.70
CA HIS A 22 -3.30 -1.19 5.65
C HIS A 22 -1.98 -1.94 5.50
N ARG A 23 -1.74 -2.48 4.31
CA ARG A 23 -0.49 -3.16 3.99
C ARG A 23 0.67 -2.17 3.90
N LEU A 24 0.41 -0.97 3.37
CA LEU A 24 1.42 0.05 3.15
C LEU A 24 1.53 0.93 4.40
N THR A 25 2.77 1.12 4.84
CA THR A 25 3.14 2.25 5.69
C THR A 25 3.00 3.57 4.92
N GLU A 26 2.99 4.71 5.61
CA GLU A 26 2.98 6.03 4.96
C GLU A 26 4.12 6.19 3.95
N ARG A 27 5.33 5.71 4.30
CA ARG A 27 6.48 5.71 3.38
C ARG A 27 6.24 4.87 2.13
N GLN A 28 5.59 3.71 2.27
CA GLN A 28 5.24 2.87 1.13
C GLN A 28 4.12 3.48 0.30
N ASP A 29 3.14 4.16 0.91
CA ASP A 29 2.11 4.91 0.19
C ASP A 29 2.77 5.99 -0.69
N MET A 30 3.79 6.70 -0.18
CA MET A 30 4.58 7.66 -0.98
C MET A 30 5.35 6.99 -2.12
N ALA A 31 5.93 5.81 -1.89
CA ALA A 31 6.60 5.05 -2.95
C ALA A 31 5.63 4.59 -4.05
N ALA A 32 4.42 4.14 -3.67
CA ALA A 32 3.36 3.79 -4.61
C ALA A 32 2.95 4.99 -5.47
N LEU A 33 2.79 6.17 -4.85
CA LEU A 33 2.47 7.40 -5.59
C LEU A 33 3.57 7.74 -6.61
N ALA A 34 4.83 7.65 -6.21
CA ALA A 34 5.97 7.90 -7.09
C ALA A 34 6.02 6.89 -8.27
N ILE A 35 5.75 5.61 -8.02
CA ILE A 35 5.69 4.57 -9.07
C ILE A 35 4.56 4.88 -10.07
N ALA A 36 3.35 5.19 -9.58
CA ALA A 36 2.20 5.49 -10.44
C ALA A 36 2.47 6.72 -11.33
N GLN A 37 3.03 7.79 -10.76
CA GLN A 37 3.34 9.02 -11.48
C GLN A 37 4.52 8.86 -12.45
N GLY A 38 5.59 8.18 -12.03
CA GLY A 38 6.82 8.03 -12.81
C GLY A 38 6.67 7.08 -14.01
N HIS A 39 5.91 5.99 -13.83
CA HIS A 39 5.81 4.93 -14.85
C HIS A 39 4.46 4.90 -15.57
N GLY A 40 3.45 5.61 -15.05
CA GLY A 40 2.09 5.62 -15.60
C GLY A 40 1.33 4.31 -15.38
N VAL A 41 1.76 3.49 -14.42
CA VAL A 41 1.05 2.26 -14.05
C VAL A 41 -0.19 2.58 -13.20
N PRO A 42 -1.26 1.76 -13.25
CA PRO A 42 -2.44 1.97 -12.42
C PRO A 42 -2.10 2.01 -10.92
N ASP A 43 -2.80 2.86 -10.15
CA ASP A 43 -2.55 3.06 -8.71
C ASP A 43 -2.51 1.74 -7.92
N ILE A 44 -3.42 0.81 -8.23
CA ILE A 44 -3.46 -0.50 -7.59
C ILE A 44 -2.18 -1.33 -7.84
N VAL A 45 -1.61 -1.25 -9.04
CA VAL A 45 -0.36 -1.94 -9.40
C VAL A 45 0.80 -1.29 -8.66
N ALA A 46 0.85 0.04 -8.61
CA ALA A 46 1.88 0.78 -7.90
C ALA A 46 1.89 0.45 -6.39
N ARG A 47 0.70 0.37 -5.76
CA ARG A 47 0.56 -0.04 -4.36
C ARG A 47 1.05 -1.46 -4.10
N VAL A 48 0.77 -2.38 -5.03
CA VAL A 48 1.25 -3.77 -4.95
C VAL A 48 2.79 -3.82 -5.03
N LEU A 49 3.40 -3.05 -5.93
CA LEU A 49 4.86 -2.96 -6.09
C LEU A 49 5.52 -2.37 -4.82
N ALA A 50 5.03 -1.24 -4.32
CA ALA A 50 5.53 -0.64 -3.08
C ALA A 50 5.34 -1.56 -1.86
N GLY A 51 4.22 -2.27 -1.78
CA GLY A 51 3.94 -3.28 -0.76
C GLY A 51 4.82 -4.55 -0.87
N ARG A 52 5.58 -4.70 -1.97
CA ARG A 52 6.61 -5.73 -2.17
C ARG A 52 8.04 -5.18 -2.02
N GLY A 53 8.19 -3.90 -1.68
CA GLY A 53 9.49 -3.26 -1.48
C GLY A 53 10.15 -2.77 -2.76
N VAL A 54 9.43 -2.71 -3.88
CA VAL A 54 9.91 -2.11 -5.12
C VAL A 54 9.86 -0.60 -4.98
N SER A 55 10.99 0.07 -5.25
CA SER A 55 11.06 1.54 -5.29
C SER A 55 10.69 2.09 -6.68
N ALA A 56 10.50 3.40 -6.78
CA ALA A 56 10.22 4.05 -8.06
C ALA A 56 11.37 3.90 -9.05
N GLU A 57 12.61 3.83 -8.57
CA GLU A 57 13.82 3.62 -9.37
C GLU A 57 13.95 2.17 -9.86
N GLN A 58 13.38 1.21 -9.12
CA GLN A 58 13.40 -0.21 -9.48
C GLN A 58 12.22 -0.63 -10.36
N ALA A 59 11.13 0.15 -10.36
CA ALA A 59 10.01 -0.09 -11.25
C ALA A 59 10.45 0.23 -12.68
N GLU A 60 10.26 -0.71 -13.59
CA GLU A 60 10.41 -0.51 -15.03
C GLU A 60 9.02 -0.48 -15.67
N ARG A 61 8.91 0.10 -16.87
CA ARG A 61 7.64 0.28 -17.58
C ARG A 61 7.21 -0.99 -18.32
#